data_AF-A0A011ND34-F1
#
_entry.id   AF-A0A011ND34-F1
#
_cell.length_a   1.000
_cell.length_b   1.000
_cell.length_c   1.000
_cell.angle_alpha   90.00
_cell.angle_beta   90.00
_cell.angle_gamma   90.00
#
_symmetry.space_group_name_H-M   'P 1'
#
loop_
_entity.id
_entity.type
_entity.pdbx_description
1 polymer ?
#
loop_
_entity_poly.entity_id
_entity_poly.type
_entity_poly.pdbx_seq_one_letter_code
_entity_poly.pdbx_strand_id
1 'polypeptide(L)'
;MNVSDETVLQFFRDLVRDFSQAHFSEAEFLQQQYAVIEAYVEHFPVNERESRALAWIEANAGQYRQQWQLQAAMGRRQMQSNLGY
;
A
#
# COMPACT_ATOMS: atom_id res chain seq x y z
N MET A 1 12.24 -22.75 11.84
CA MET A 1 11.82 -22.48 10.43
C MET A 1 12.08 -21.01 10.19
N ASN A 2 13.10 -20.65 9.40
CA ASN A 2 13.43 -19.26 9.11
C ASN A 2 12.56 -18.81 7.93
N VAL A 3 11.48 -18.09 8.21
CA VAL A 3 10.71 -17.39 7.17
C VAL A 3 11.61 -16.29 6.64
N SER A 4 12.13 -16.46 5.43
CA SER A 4 12.99 -15.46 4.78
C SER A 4 12.25 -14.13 4.67
N ASP A 5 12.94 -13.01 4.94
CA ASP A 5 12.43 -11.64 4.78
C ASP A 5 11.65 -11.46 3.46
N GLU A 6 12.09 -12.10 2.38
CA GLU A 6 11.45 -12.01 1.07
C GLU A 6 10.01 -12.57 1.04
N THR A 7 9.74 -13.66 1.76
CA THR A 7 8.39 -14.26 1.85
C THR A 7 7.44 -13.34 2.63
N VAL A 8 7.95 -12.73 3.69
CA VAL A 8 7.21 -11.78 4.51
C VAL A 8 6.89 -10.53 3.69
N LEU A 9 7.86 -10.02 2.94
CA LEU A 9 7.69 -8.88 2.03
C LEU A 9 6.69 -9.17 0.90
N GLN A 10 6.66 -10.39 0.35
CA GLN A 10 5.66 -10.77 -0.65
C GLN A 10 4.25 -10.82 -0.09
N PHE A 11 4.08 -11.41 1.09
CA PHE A 11 2.79 -11.43 1.77
C PHE A 11 2.25 -10.01 1.98
N PHE A 12 3.10 -9.09 2.45
CA PHE A 12 2.69 -7.70 2.65
C PHE A 12 2.42 -6.94 1.34
N ARG A 13 3.16 -7.22 0.26
CA ARG A 13 2.89 -6.64 -1.06
C ARG A 13 1.55 -7.10 -1.63
N ASP A 14 1.22 -8.38 -1.50
CA ASP A 14 -0.07 -8.90 -1.94
C ASP A 14 -1.20 -8.30 -1.11
N LEU A 15 -1.02 -8.20 0.21
CA LEU A 15 -1.98 -7.57 1.12
C LEU A 15 -2.25 -6.09 0.77
N VAL A 16 -1.18 -5.32 0.49
CA VAL A 16 -1.28 -3.92 0.01
C VAL A 16 -2.02 -3.84 -1.32
N ARG A 17 -1.74 -4.73 -2.26
CA ARG A 17 -2.41 -4.76 -3.56
C ARG A 17 -3.91 -4.97 -3.41
N ASP A 18 -4.32 -5.85 -2.49
CA ASP A 18 -5.72 -6.14 -2.24
C ASP A 18 -6.46 -4.94 -1.62
N PHE A 19 -5.81 -4.15 -0.75
CA PHE A 19 -6.39 -2.92 -0.21
C PHE A 19 -6.64 -1.84 -1.26
N SER A 20 -5.75 -1.73 -2.24
CA SER A 20 -5.87 -0.72 -3.30
C SER A 20 -6.98 -1.00 -4.31
N GLN A 21 -7.55 -2.22 -4.30
CA GLN A 21 -8.68 -2.60 -5.15
C GLN A 21 -10.03 -2.40 -4.46
N ALA A 22 -10.06 -2.25 -3.14
CA ALA A 22 -11.28 -2.09 -2.38
C ALA A 22 -11.69 -0.61 -2.25
N HIS A 23 -13.00 -0.35 -2.38
CA HIS A 23 -13.61 0.98 -2.28
C HIS A 23 -13.65 1.49 -0.83
N PHE A 24 -12.51 1.62 -0.17
CA PHE A 24 -12.42 2.22 1.16
C PHE A 24 -12.52 3.74 1.12
N SER A 25 -13.02 4.34 2.21
CA SER A 25 -12.78 5.77 2.44
C SER A 25 -11.29 6.00 2.66
N GLU A 26 -10.78 7.19 2.30
CA GLU A 26 -9.36 7.54 2.42
C GLU A 26 -8.82 7.32 3.86
N ALA A 27 -9.63 7.63 4.88
CA ALA A 27 -9.27 7.44 6.28
C ALA A 27 -9.14 5.95 6.67
N GLU A 28 -10.06 5.09 6.22
CA GLU A 28 -10.01 3.65 6.47
C GLU A 28 -8.82 3.00 5.76
N PHE A 29 -8.50 3.46 4.55
CA PHE A 29 -7.31 3.03 3.82
C PHE A 29 -6.03 3.37 4.59
N LEU A 30 -5.89 4.60 5.09
CA LEU A 30 -4.71 5.02 5.86
C LEU A 30 -4.57 4.26 7.19
N GLN A 31 -5.68 3.96 7.87
CA GLN A 31 -5.64 3.19 9.11
C GLN A 31 -5.20 1.74 8.87
N GLN A 32 -5.72 1.07 7.84
CA GLN A 32 -5.31 -0.28 7.46
C GLN A 32 -3.82 -0.31 7.09
N GLN A 33 -3.38 0.65 6.28
CA GLN A 33 -1.98 0.82 5.88
C GLN A 33 -1.02 0.96 7.07
N TYR A 34 -1.43 1.73 8.08
CA TYR A 34 -0.67 1.88 9.32
C TYR A 34 -0.57 0.55 10.07
N ALA A 35 -1.68 -0.18 10.21
CA ALA A 35 -1.69 -1.49 10.87
C ALA A 35 -0.81 -2.53 10.16
N VAL A 36 -0.73 -2.46 8.82
CA VAL A 36 0.14 -3.33 8.01
C VAL A 36 1.61 -3.05 8.27
N ILE A 37 2.00 -1.77 8.29
CA ILE A 37 3.39 -1.37 8.59
C ILE A 37 3.75 -1.77 10.02
N GLU A 38 2.84 -1.55 10.97
CA GLU A 38 3.02 -1.92 12.38
C GLU A 38 3.26 -3.43 12.53
N ALA A 39 2.40 -4.26 11.94
CA ALA A 39 2.57 -5.71 11.93
C ALA A 39 3.88 -6.16 11.27
N TYR A 40 4.29 -5.49 10.17
CA TYR A 40 5.56 -5.79 9.51
C TYR A 40 6.78 -5.49 10.40
N VAL A 41 6.81 -4.31 11.05
CA VAL A 41 7.97 -3.91 11.85
C VAL A 41 8.07 -4.67 13.17
N GLU A 42 6.97 -5.22 13.69
CA GLU A 42 6.97 -6.03 14.92
C GLU A 42 7.83 -7.30 14.81
N HIS A 43 8.05 -7.82 13.60
CA HIS A 43 8.94 -8.95 13.34
C HIS A 43 10.43 -8.63 13.53
N PHE A 44 10.79 -7.35 13.66
CA PHE A 44 12.17 -6.89 13.80
C PHE A 44 12.45 -6.37 15.22
N PRO A 45 13.70 -6.45 15.69
CA PRO A 45 14.09 -5.88 16.97
C PRO A 45 13.92 -4.36 16.95
N VAL A 46 13.65 -3.76 18.11
CA VAL A 46 13.25 -2.34 18.24
C VAL A 46 14.20 -1.37 17.54
N ASN A 47 15.51 -1.65 17.58
CA ASN A 47 16.55 -0.83 16.94
C ASN A 47 16.53 -0.89 15.39
N GLU A 48 15.86 -1.88 14.79
CA GLU A 48 15.72 -2.03 13.34
C GLU A 48 14.34 -1.59 12.84
N ARG A 49 13.35 -1.39 13.72
CA ARG A 49 11.95 -1.14 13.30
C ARG A 49 11.80 0.11 12.44
N GLU A 50 12.50 1.20 12.80
CA GLU A 50 12.44 2.45 12.06
C GLU A 50 13.04 2.32 10.65
N SER A 51 14.22 1.70 10.52
CA SER A 51 14.85 1.50 9.22
C SER A 51 14.05 0.52 8.34
N ARG A 52 13.44 -0.49 8.96
CA ARG A 52 12.54 -1.44 8.28
C ARG A 52 11.24 -0.77 7.83
N ALA A 53 10.65 0.11 8.64
CA ALA A 53 9.48 0.90 8.26
C ALA A 53 9.76 1.74 7.02
N LEU A 54 10.89 2.46 7.01
CA LEU A 54 11.31 3.29 5.88
C LEU A 54 11.53 2.46 4.62
N ALA A 55 12.27 1.35 4.72
CA ALA A 55 12.51 0.45 3.58
C ALA A 55 11.20 -0.13 3.02
N TRP A 56 10.23 -0.44 3.88
CA TRP A 56 8.92 -0.91 3.46
C TRP A 56 8.15 0.20 2.72
N ILE A 57 8.14 1.42 3.25
CA ILE A 57 7.49 2.55 2.60
C ILE A 57 8.13 2.82 1.23
N GLU A 58 9.45 2.84 1.12
CA GLU A 58 10.16 3.04 -0.15
C GLU A 58 9.83 1.94 -1.18
N ALA A 59 9.81 0.68 -0.75
CA ALA A 59 9.48 -0.46 -1.61
C ALA A 59 8.03 -0.43 -2.12
N ASN A 60 7.10 0.14 -1.35
CA ASN A 60 5.67 0.18 -1.69
C ASN A 60 5.22 1.54 -2.27
N ALA A 61 5.97 2.63 -2.07
CA ALA A 61 5.67 3.97 -2.57
C ALA A 61 5.49 4.02 -4.10
N GLY A 62 6.27 3.21 -4.82
CA GLY A 62 6.15 3.06 -6.27
C GLY A 62 4.79 2.49 -6.68
N GLN A 63 4.28 1.49 -5.96
CA GLN A 63 2.97 0.88 -6.24
C GLN A 63 1.83 1.84 -5.91
N TYR A 64 1.88 2.55 -4.77
CA TYR A 64 0.87 3.57 -4.47
C TYR A 64 0.83 4.66 -5.52
N ARG A 65 1.99 5.11 -6.00
CA ARG A 65 2.05 6.14 -7.05
C ARG A 65 1.42 5.64 -8.35
N GLN A 66 1.67 4.40 -8.75
CA GLN A 66 1.05 3.82 -9.95
C GLN A 66 -0.48 3.68 -9.78
N GLN A 67 -0.93 3.17 -8.64
CA GLN A 67 -2.36 3.02 -8.37
C GLN A 67 -3.08 4.37 -8.32
N TRP A 68 -2.46 5.39 -7.71
CA TRP A 68 -2.99 6.75 -7.71
C TRP A 68 -3.03 7.35 -9.12
N GLN A 69 -1.99 7.14 -9.94
CA GLN A 69 -2.00 7.57 -11.33
C GLN A 69 -3.12 6.91 -12.15
N LEU A 70 -3.35 5.61 -11.94
CA LEU A 70 -4.44 4.88 -12.59
C LEU A 70 -5.81 5.39 -12.13
N GLN A 71 -6.03 5.57 -10.82
CA GLN A 71 -7.27 6.13 -10.28
C GLN A 71 -7.51 7.57 -10.75
N ALA A 72 -6.47 8.42 -10.75
CA ALA A 72 -6.56 9.78 -11.27
C ALA A 72 -6.82 9.83 -12.79
N ALA A 73 -6.35 8.83 -13.55
CA ALA A 73 -6.67 8.69 -14.97
C ALA A 73 -8.11 8.18 -15.20
N MET A 74 -8.60 7.26 -14.36
CA MET A 74 -9.97 6.75 -14.40
C MET A 74 -11.00 7.82 -14.00
N GLY A 75 -10.74 8.59 -12.94
CA GLY A 75 -11.57 9.73 -12.55
C GLY A 75 -11.62 10.83 -13.62
N ARG A 76 -10.51 11.08 -14.33
CA ARG A 76 -10.49 12.01 -15.49
C ARG A 76 -11.32 11.50 -16.67
N ARG A 77 -11.36 10.19 -16.91
CA ARG A 77 -12.18 9.58 -17.99
C ARG A 77 -13.67 9.70 -17.67
N GLN A 78 -14.06 9.56 -16.41
CA GLN A 78 -15.46 9.65 -15.97
C GLN A 78 -16.03 11.08 -16.08
N MET A 79 -15.19 12.12 -15.90
CA MET A 79 -15.57 13.51 -16.16
C MET A 79 -15.76 13.84 -17.65
N GLN A 80 -15.00 13.21 -18.55
CA GLN A 80 -15.17 13.43 -20.00
C GLN A 80 -16.45 12.77 -20.56
N SER A 81 -16.91 11.65 -19.98
CA SER A 81 -18.18 11.01 -20.36
C SER A 81 -19.43 11.75 -19.87
N ASN A 82 -19.31 12.65 -18.89
CA ASN A 82 -20.45 13.39 -18.33
C ASN A 82 -20.67 14.78 -18.96
N LEU A 83 -19.82 15.19 -19.91
CA LEU A 83 -19.86 16.50 -20.59
C LEU A 83 -20.30 16.41 -22.06
N GLY A 84 -20.81 15.25 -22.47
CA GLY A 84 -21.30 15.01 -23.83
C GLY A 84 -22.73 14.49 -23.84
N TYR A 85 -23.70 15.32 -23.42
CA TYR A 85 -25.09 15.30 -23.87
C TYR A 85 -25.71 16.69 -23.66
#